data_AF-A0A975BGU6-F1
#
_entry.id   AF-A0A975BGU6-F1
#
_cell.length_a   1.000
_cell.length_b   1.000
_cell.length_c   1.000
_cell.angle_alpha   90.00
_cell.angle_beta   90.00
_cell.angle_gamma   90.00
#
_symmetry.space_group_name_H-M   'P 1'
#
loop_
_entity.id
_entity.type
_entity.pdbx_description
1 polymer ?
#
loop_
_entity_poly.entity_id
_entity_poly.type
_entity_poly.pdbx_seq_one_letter_code
_entity_poly.pdbx_strand_id
1 'polypeptide(L)'
;MKVPHPFPYQGSKRNIASEILQYFPTSFNTLYESFAGSGAITIAAASRSLGKKYCLNDLNKPLIDLWEMIVNDPERISDQYEKLWSAQSEYPRSFYNKIREKFNMTGRPDYFLYLLAGMMKMSQIGLIIAIPFLFRNFFITLKSDS
;
A
#
# COMPACT_ATOMS: atom_id res chain seq x y z
N MET A 1 19.06 -1.96 -4.36
CA MET A 1 17.76 -2.17 -5.05
C MET A 1 16.75 -1.16 -4.52
N LYS A 2 15.93 -0.56 -5.39
CA LYS A 2 14.88 0.37 -4.99
C LYS A 2 13.69 -0.44 -4.48
N VAL A 3 13.38 -0.32 -3.19
CA VAL A 3 12.25 -1.02 -2.59
C VAL A 3 10.95 -0.54 -3.25
N PRO A 4 10.09 -1.44 -3.75
CA PRO A 4 8.82 -1.04 -4.35
C PRO A 4 7.82 -0.63 -3.27
N HIS A 5 6.85 0.21 -3.64
CA HIS A 5 5.77 0.65 -2.75
C HIS A 5 4.44 0.36 -3.44
N PRO A 6 3.43 -0.14 -2.74
CA PRO A 6 2.23 -0.66 -3.40
C PRO A 6 1.39 0.43 -4.09
N PHE A 7 1.41 1.66 -3.59
CA PHE A 7 0.63 2.77 -4.13
C PHE A 7 1.28 4.13 -3.82
N PRO A 8 0.99 5.17 -4.62
CA PRO A 8 1.37 6.54 -4.28
C PRO A 8 0.52 7.05 -3.12
N TYR A 9 1.15 7.81 -2.21
CA TYR A 9 0.45 8.45 -1.10
C TYR A 9 1.13 9.78 -0.74
N GLN A 10 0.33 10.80 -0.42
CA GLN A 10 0.86 12.11 -0.03
C GLN A 10 1.64 12.00 1.28
N GLY A 11 2.77 12.70 1.37
CA GLY A 11 3.64 12.65 2.56
C GLY A 11 4.45 11.36 2.69
N SER A 12 4.50 10.52 1.65
CA SER A 12 5.31 9.29 1.64
C SER A 12 6.77 9.59 1.96
N LYS A 13 7.30 8.96 3.02
CA LYS A 13 8.69 9.10 3.46
C LYS A 13 9.69 8.26 2.66
N ARG A 14 9.28 7.68 1.52
CA ARG A 14 10.13 6.81 0.67
C ARG A 14 11.51 7.41 0.36
N ASN A 15 11.57 8.70 0.03
CA ASN A 15 12.81 9.35 -0.39
C ASN A 15 13.80 9.58 0.76
N ILE A 16 13.32 9.62 2.00
CA ILE A 16 14.13 9.84 3.21
C ILE A 16 14.20 8.61 4.12
N ALA A 17 13.62 7.48 3.68
CA ALA A 17 13.51 6.28 4.49
C ALA A 17 14.90 5.71 4.81
N SER A 18 15.83 5.76 3.85
CA SER A 18 17.19 5.23 4.06
C SER A 18 17.94 5.99 5.13
N GLU A 19 17.79 7.31 5.17
CA GLU A 19 18.37 8.24 6.12
C GLU A 19 17.76 8.05 7.51
N ILE A 20 16.44 7.93 7.61
CA ILE A 20 15.75 7.66 8.88
C ILE A 20 16.24 6.34 9.49
N LEU A 21 16.41 5.30 8.67
CA LEU A 21 16.87 3.99 9.15
C LEU A 21 18.33 3.98 9.63
N GLN A 22 19.14 5.01 9.37
CA GLN A 22 20.49 5.10 9.96
C GLN A 22 20.45 5.36 11.47
N TYR A 23 19.34 5.89 11.97
CA TYR A 23 19.11 6.12 13.39
C TYR A 23 18.40 4.96 14.09
N PHE A 24 18.03 3.92 13.35
CA PHE A 24 17.43 2.72 13.93
C PHE A 24 18.52 1.84 14.56
N PRO A 25 18.17 1.04 15.58
CA PRO A 25 19.08 0.00 16.05
C PRO A 25 19.36 -1.01 14.92
N THR A 26 20.50 -1.70 15.01
CA THR A 26 20.90 -2.73 14.03
C THR A 26 19.90 -3.88 13.94
N SER A 27 19.13 -4.14 15.01
CA SER A 27 17.96 -5.01 15.01
C SER A 27 16.97 -4.63 16.11
N PHE A 28 15.71 -5.03 15.95
CA PHE A 28 14.64 -4.82 16.94
C PHE A 28 13.61 -5.95 16.91
N ASN A 29 12.81 -6.07 17.98
CA ASN A 29 11.74 -7.07 18.02
C ASN A 29 10.49 -6.63 17.24
N THR A 30 10.04 -5.39 17.44
CA THR A 30 8.81 -4.88 16.82
C THR A 30 8.94 -3.41 16.45
N LEU A 31 8.55 -3.06 15.23
CA LEU A 31 8.35 -1.67 14.80
C LEU A 31 6.87 -1.34 14.87
N TYR A 32 6.52 -0.22 15.49
CA TYR A 32 5.18 0.36 15.47
C TYR A 32 5.21 1.66 14.67
N GLU A 33 4.50 1.70 13.55
CA GLU A 33 4.36 2.89 12.71
C GLU A 33 2.93 3.42 12.81
N SER A 34 2.69 4.33 13.78
CA SER A 34 1.36 4.84 14.12
C SER A 34 0.70 5.74 13.07
N PHE A 35 1.51 6.27 12.14
CA PHE A 35 1.08 7.13 11.04
C PHE A 35 1.67 6.59 9.74
N ALA A 36 1.18 5.41 9.36
CA ALA A 36 1.74 4.61 8.30
C ALA A 36 1.71 5.31 6.94
N GLY A 37 0.56 5.88 6.53
CA GLY A 37 0.38 6.32 5.14
C GLY A 37 0.73 5.20 4.15
N SER A 38 1.77 5.43 3.34
CA SER A 38 2.34 4.43 2.41
C SER A 38 3.20 3.34 3.06
N GLY A 39 3.30 3.28 4.38
CA GLY A 39 4.10 2.29 5.13
C GLY A 39 5.58 2.36 4.80
N ALA A 40 6.07 3.50 4.33
CA ALA A 40 7.38 3.59 3.68
C ALA A 40 8.55 3.23 4.61
N ILE A 41 8.45 3.55 5.92
CA ILE A 41 9.48 3.19 6.89
C ILE A 41 9.42 1.70 7.21
N THR A 42 8.22 1.16 7.46
CA THR A 42 8.01 -0.28 7.68
C THR A 42 8.55 -1.11 6.52
N ILE A 43 8.17 -0.81 5.29
CA ILE A 43 8.65 -1.55 4.12
C ILE A 43 10.19 -1.44 4.01
N ALA A 44 10.76 -0.26 4.23
CA ALA A 44 12.22 -0.09 4.17
C ALA A 44 12.93 -0.88 5.28
N ALA A 45 12.45 -0.82 6.52
CA ALA A 45 13.01 -1.56 7.65
C ALA A 45 12.88 -3.08 7.46
N ALA A 46 11.76 -3.52 6.90
CA ALA A 46 11.46 -4.92 6.64
C ALA A 46 12.26 -5.47 5.46
N SER A 47 12.45 -4.69 4.39
CA SER A 47 13.35 -5.06 3.29
C SER A 47 14.81 -5.26 3.72
N ARG A 48 15.22 -4.63 4.82
CA ARG A 48 16.55 -4.78 5.45
C ARG A 48 16.56 -5.81 6.59
N SER A 49 15.44 -6.50 6.84
CA SER A 49 15.29 -7.48 7.91
C SER A 49 15.70 -6.96 9.29
N LEU A 50 15.47 -5.67 9.58
CA LEU A 50 15.86 -5.06 10.86
C LEU A 50 14.98 -5.53 12.03
N GLY A 51 13.81 -6.10 11.75
CA GLY A 51 12.76 -6.38 12.72
C GLY A 51 12.16 -7.77 12.59
N LYS A 52 11.64 -8.31 13.70
CA LYS A 52 10.88 -9.57 13.70
C LYS A 52 9.39 -9.38 13.41
N LYS A 53 8.83 -8.24 13.81
CA LYS A 53 7.41 -7.89 13.65
C LYS A 53 7.24 -6.43 13.26
N TYR A 54 6.21 -6.16 12.47
CA TYR A 54 5.88 -4.81 12.00
C TYR A 54 4.41 -4.54 12.22
N CYS A 55 4.10 -3.43 12.86
CA CYS A 55 2.75 -3.00 13.19
C CYS A 55 2.46 -1.68 12.47
N LEU A 56 1.56 -1.70 11.49
CA LEU A 56 1.09 -0.50 10.80
C LEU A 56 -0.23 -0.05 11.44
N ASN A 57 -0.35 1.24 11.72
CA ASN A 57 -1.59 1.90 12.14
C ASN A 57 -1.73 3.24 11.41
N ASP A 58 -2.98 3.65 11.20
CA ASP A 58 -3.37 4.91 10.57
C ASP A 58 -4.84 5.17 10.89
N LEU A 59 -5.22 6.43 11.10
CA LEU A 59 -6.61 6.81 11.36
C LEU A 59 -7.51 6.59 10.12
N ASN A 60 -6.92 6.60 8.92
CA ASN A 60 -7.66 6.44 7.68
C ASN A 60 -8.09 4.98 7.47
N LYS A 61 -9.31 4.62 7.89
CA LYS A 61 -9.84 3.25 7.79
C LYS A 61 -9.70 2.63 6.38
N PRO A 62 -10.13 3.28 5.26
CA PRO A 62 -9.91 2.75 3.92
C PRO A 62 -8.46 2.40 3.58
N LEU A 63 -7.50 3.12 4.14
CA LEU A 63 -6.08 2.84 3.97
C LEU A 63 -5.66 1.59 4.75
N ILE A 64 -6.15 1.41 5.97
CA ILE A 64 -5.91 0.19 6.76
C ILE A 64 -6.56 -1.01 6.10
N ASP A 65 -7.79 -0.90 5.62
CA ASP A 65 -8.48 -1.98 4.90
C ASP A 65 -7.73 -2.37 3.61
N LEU A 66 -7.10 -1.40 2.93
CA LEU A 66 -6.19 -1.66 1.81
C LEU A 66 -4.91 -2.37 2.24
N TRP A 67 -4.28 -1.95 3.33
CA TRP A 67 -3.12 -2.65 3.89
C TRP A 67 -3.46 -4.09 4.30
N GLU A 68 -4.62 -4.33 4.89
CA GLU A 68 -5.08 -5.67 5.26
C GLU A 68 -5.16 -6.58 4.05
N MET A 69 -5.71 -6.08 2.95
CA MET A 69 -5.81 -6.86 1.72
C MET A 69 -4.44 -7.06 1.05
N ILE A 70 -3.58 -6.05 1.04
CA ILE A 70 -2.21 -6.13 0.50
C ILE A 70 -1.36 -7.16 1.25
N VAL A 71 -1.50 -7.25 2.57
CA VAL A 71 -0.71 -8.16 3.40
C VAL A 71 -1.27 -9.58 3.36
N ASN A 72 -2.59 -9.73 3.49
CA ASN A 72 -3.21 -11.04 3.72
C ASN A 72 -3.74 -11.71 2.44
N ASP A 73 -4.04 -10.95 1.38
CA ASP A 73 -4.59 -11.46 0.13
C ASP A 73 -4.05 -10.69 -1.10
N PRO A 74 -2.70 -10.62 -1.26
CA PRO A 74 -2.06 -9.77 -2.25
C PRO A 74 -2.40 -10.16 -3.70
N GLU A 75 -2.58 -11.44 -3.99
CA GLU A 75 -2.99 -11.92 -5.31
C GLU A 75 -4.37 -11.37 -5.67
N ARG A 76 -5.34 -11.46 -4.76
CA ARG A 76 -6.71 -11.01 -5.03
C ARG A 76 -6.80 -9.50 -5.24
N ILE A 77 -6.07 -8.68 -4.47
CA ILE A 77 -6.09 -7.22 -4.67
C ILE A 77 -5.44 -6.84 -6.00
N SER A 78 -4.36 -7.53 -6.39
CA SER A 78 -3.72 -7.36 -7.69
C SER A 78 -4.68 -7.69 -8.84
N ASP A 79 -5.34 -8.85 -8.78
CA ASP A 79 -6.30 -9.29 -9.81
C ASP A 79 -7.50 -8.33 -9.93
N GLN A 80 -8.02 -7.84 -8.80
CA GLN A 80 -9.13 -6.89 -8.81
C GLN A 80 -8.72 -5.55 -9.41
N TYR A 81 -7.53 -5.05 -9.06
CA TYR A 81 -6.99 -3.84 -9.65
C TYR A 81 -6.77 -3.99 -11.16
N GLU A 82 -6.19 -5.11 -11.62
CA GLU A 82 -5.92 -5.35 -13.04
C GLU A 82 -7.22 -5.35 -13.87
N LYS A 83 -8.29 -5.94 -13.33
CA LYS A 83 -9.62 -5.90 -13.95
C LYS A 83 -10.16 -4.47 -14.08
N LEU A 84 -10.01 -3.64 -13.04
CA LEU A 84 -10.41 -2.23 -13.07
C LEU A 84 -9.58 -1.43 -14.07
N TRP A 85 -8.26 -1.65 -14.07
CA TRP A 85 -7.34 -0.99 -14.98
C TRP A 85 -7.63 -1.31 -16.45
N SER A 86 -7.94 -2.56 -16.75
CA SER A 86 -8.26 -3.02 -18.11
C SER A 86 -9.60 -2.49 -18.61
N ALA A 87 -10.58 -2.30 -17.72
CA ALA A 87 -11.93 -1.87 -18.07
C ALA A 87 -12.08 -0.35 -18.35
N GLN A 88 -11.07 0.48 -18.06
CA GLN A 88 -11.18 1.94 -18.19
C GLN A 88 -11.01 2.47 -19.63
N SER A 89 -10.67 1.61 -20.59
CA SER A 89 -9.94 1.91 -21.84
C SER A 89 -10.61 2.87 -22.83
N GLU A 90 -11.88 3.25 -22.64
CA GLU A 90 -12.59 4.11 -23.59
C GLU A 90 -12.91 5.51 -23.02
N TYR A 91 -13.07 5.64 -21.70
CA TYR A 91 -13.43 6.92 -21.05
C TYR A 91 -12.87 7.06 -19.62
N PRO A 92 -11.55 7.29 -19.46
CA PRO A 92 -10.87 7.21 -18.16
C PRO A 92 -11.48 8.09 -17.07
N ARG A 93 -11.92 9.31 -17.41
CA ARG A 93 -12.54 10.23 -16.44
C ARG A 93 -13.92 9.76 -15.97
N SER A 94 -14.77 9.28 -16.89
CA SER A 94 -16.10 8.78 -16.51
C SER A 94 -15.98 7.49 -15.69
N PHE A 95 -15.03 6.63 -16.04
CA PHE A 95 -14.74 5.41 -15.30
C PHE A 95 -14.22 5.74 -13.90
N TYR A 96 -13.30 6.71 -13.77
CA TYR A 96 -12.84 7.19 -12.47
C TYR A 96 -13.99 7.66 -11.57
N ASN A 97 -14.90 8.49 -12.09
CA ASN A 97 -16.06 8.97 -11.33
C ASN A 97 -16.97 7.81 -10.90
N LYS A 98 -17.24 6.85 -11.80
CA LYS A 98 -18.00 5.64 -11.51
C LYS A 98 -17.35 4.81 -10.40
N ILE A 99 -16.03 4.64 -10.42
CA ILE A 99 -15.31 3.91 -9.35
C ILE A 99 -15.35 4.70 -8.04
N ARG A 100 -15.25 6.03 -8.08
CA ARG A 100 -15.40 6.89 -6.91
C ARG A 100 -16.77 6.75 -6.24
N GLU A 101 -17.85 6.75 -7.03
CA GLU A 101 -19.21 6.53 -6.52
C GLU A 101 -19.33 5.15 -5.87
N LYS A 102 -18.85 4.11 -6.55
CA LYS A 102 -18.85 2.75 -5.99
C LYS A 102 -18.01 2.64 -4.72
N PHE A 103 -16.86 3.30 -4.64
CA PHE A 103 -16.04 3.35 -3.44
C PHE A 103 -16.80 4.00 -2.30
N ASN A 104 -17.40 5.17 -2.52
CA ASN A 104 -18.19 5.87 -1.50
C ASN A 104 -19.34 5.02 -0.95
N MET A 105 -19.90 4.12 -1.77
CA MET A 105 -20.97 3.20 -1.33
C MET A 105 -20.47 1.95 -0.63
N THR A 106 -19.27 1.47 -0.96
CA THR A 106 -18.84 0.10 -0.58
C THR A 106 -17.60 0.05 0.30
N GLY A 107 -16.80 1.12 0.35
CA GLY A 107 -15.51 1.14 1.06
C GLY A 107 -14.46 0.17 0.50
N ARG A 108 -14.69 -0.40 -0.68
CA ARG A 108 -13.88 -1.50 -1.22
C ARG A 108 -12.40 -1.13 -1.45
N PRO A 109 -11.44 -1.93 -0.93
CA PRO A 109 -10.01 -1.65 -1.09
C PRO A 109 -9.51 -1.56 -2.53
N ASP A 110 -10.03 -2.40 -3.44
CA ASP A 110 -9.63 -2.39 -4.86
C ASP A 110 -10.05 -1.10 -5.57
N TYR A 111 -11.22 -0.56 -5.24
CA TYR A 111 -11.64 0.75 -5.72
C TYR A 111 -10.77 1.85 -5.14
N PHE A 112 -10.43 1.78 -3.85
CA PHE A 112 -9.54 2.76 -3.23
C PHE A 112 -8.14 2.76 -3.88
N LEU A 113 -7.56 1.58 -4.10
CA LEU A 113 -6.28 1.41 -4.80
C LEU A 113 -6.34 1.99 -6.21
N TYR A 114 -7.43 1.72 -6.95
CA TYR A 114 -7.65 2.32 -8.27
C TYR A 114 -7.71 3.85 -8.20
N LEU A 115 -8.40 4.43 -7.22
CA LEU A 115 -8.49 5.88 -7.06
C LEU A 115 -7.15 6.52 -6.70
N LEU A 116 -6.34 5.87 -5.87
CA LEU A 116 -4.98 6.31 -5.51
C LEU A 116 -4.04 6.27 -6.73
N ALA A 117 -4.04 5.16 -7.47
CA ALA A 117 -3.15 4.98 -8.62
C ALA A 117 -3.59 5.77 -9.86
N GLY A 118 -4.90 5.87 -10.10
CA GLY A 118 -5.50 6.52 -11.28
C GLY A 118 -5.27 8.04 -11.34
N MET A 119 -4.93 8.68 -10.22
CA MET A 119 -4.53 10.09 -10.20
C MET A 119 -3.14 10.32 -10.81
N MET A 120 -2.32 9.28 -11.00
CA MET A 120 -0.98 9.41 -11.56
C MET A 120 -0.90 8.74 -12.94
N LYS A 121 -0.65 9.54 -13.99
CA LYS A 121 -0.52 9.03 -15.36
C LYS A 121 0.53 7.90 -15.44
N MET A 122 0.08 6.70 -15.76
CA MET A 122 0.72 5.73 -16.66
C MET A 122 1.97 4.93 -16.23
N SER A 123 2.38 4.81 -14.96
CA SER A 123 3.64 4.06 -14.65
C SER A 123 3.61 3.00 -13.53
N GLN A 124 2.46 2.68 -12.92
CA GLN A 124 2.44 1.85 -11.69
C GLN A 124 1.93 0.41 -11.84
N ILE A 125 1.54 -0.04 -13.05
CA ILE A 125 1.08 -1.43 -13.29
C ILE A 125 2.12 -2.45 -12.80
N GLY A 126 3.39 -2.24 -13.13
CA GLY A 126 4.48 -3.13 -12.68
C GLY A 126 4.71 -3.13 -11.16
N LEU A 127 4.33 -2.04 -10.47
CA LEU A 127 4.47 -1.93 -9.01
C LEU A 127 3.34 -2.69 -8.27
N ILE A 128 2.16 -2.73 -8.87
CA ILE A 128 0.99 -3.44 -8.33
C ILE A 128 1.11 -4.95 -8.57
N ILE A 129 1.61 -5.37 -9.72
CA ILE A 129 1.93 -6.79 -10.01
C ILE A 129 3.04 -7.32 -9.07
N ALA A 130 3.86 -6.44 -8.50
CA ALA A 130 4.89 -6.82 -7.53
C ALA A 130 4.36 -6.98 -6.09
N ILE A 131 3.11 -6.59 -5.79
CA ILE A 131 2.51 -6.69 -4.45
C ILE A 131 2.59 -8.13 -3.90
N PRO A 132 2.17 -9.18 -4.64
CA PRO A 132 2.33 -10.57 -4.19
C PRO A 132 3.77 -10.93 -3.86
N PHE A 133 4.74 -10.50 -4.68
CA PHE A 133 6.15 -10.83 -4.48
C PHE A 133 6.78 -10.08 -3.31
N LEU A 134 6.27 -8.89 -2.98
CA LEU A 134 6.79 -8.08 -1.89
C LEU A 134 6.31 -8.55 -0.54
N PHE A 135 5.05 -8.93 -0.43
CA PHE A 135 4.42 -9.17 0.86
C PHE A 135 4.39 -10.64 1.29
N ARG A 136 4.78 -11.57 0.39
CA ARG A 136 4.83 -13.03 0.66
C ARG A 136 5.63 -13.45 1.90
N ASN A 137 6.57 -12.61 2.37
CA ASN A 137 7.42 -12.89 3.54
C ASN A 137 7.28 -11.85 4.68
N PHE A 138 6.34 -10.91 4.59
CA PHE A 138 6.16 -9.89 5.64
C PHE A 138 5.06 -10.29 6.63
N PHE A 139 5.45 -10.61 7.87
CA PHE A 139 4.50 -10.67 8.99
C PHE A 139 4.19 -9.25 9.47
N ILE A 140 3.19 -8.63 8.85
CA ILE A 140 2.65 -7.32 9.26
C ILE A 140 1.37 -7.56 10.06
N THR A 141 1.32 -7.08 11.30
CA THR A 141 0.11 -7.07 12.12
C THR A 141 -0.56 -5.70 11.97
N LEU A 142 -1.84 -5.68 11.66
CA LEU A 142 -2.60 -4.44 11.51
C LEU A 142 -3.45 -4.24 12.76
N LYS A 143 -3.47 -3.01 13.27
CA LYS A 143 -4.40 -2.59 14.33
C LYS A 143 -5.12 -1.36 13.84
N SER A 144 -6.45 -1.40 13.91
CA SER A 144 -7.32 -0.23 13.79
C SER A 144 -7.64 0.20 15.21
N ASP A 145 -7.30 1.44 15.58
CA ASP A 145 -7.83 2.03 16.82
C ASP A 145 -9.32 2.32 16.60
N SER A 146 -10.16 1.40 17.07
CA SER A 146 -11.63 1.55 17.18
C SER A 146 -12.01 2.39 18.38
#